data_AF-A0A7Y2XQF3-F1
#
_entry.id   AF-A0A7Y2XQF3-F1
#
_cell.length_a   1.000
_cell.length_b   1.000
_cell.length_c   1.000
_cell.angle_alpha   90.00
_cell.angle_beta   90.00
_cell.angle_gamma   90.00
#
_symmetry.space_group_name_H-M   'P 1'
#
loop_
_entity.id
_entity.type
_entity.pdbx_description
1 polymer ?
#
loop_
_entity_poly.entity_id
_entity_poly.type
_entity_poly.pdbx_seq_one_letter_code
_entity_poly.pdbx_strand_id
1 'polypeptide(L)'
;EPIVVSSLLNTPEMKKLKAGGHMVGDREVVDILFRKMLDPTYREGVVLDGFPRTKVQVECIKRLYDKMVSLRREFEDTPLKVHFKQPIYHIMILFVDEAESIARQLKRGREVIAHNEEVKRTGQGELLEERPTDTNEDLARNRYRTFKEQTYDALLSLKQIFHYHFINAQMPLETVQANILSELEYQSSLELDPRTYDVLRNIPEAADVISHARRDLVYRLDRYNLEHPELFAEVVEMIDSKIMPIIVPHAISGRAHVNTEDSLLGKPKALAMLIDVLSERGFFASVDLHLKEIPNRVDLKTGRIECREKKVFRIYIRFKGSEIRRG
;
A
#
# COMPACT_ATOMS: atom_id res chain seq x y z
N GLU A 1 3.61 -4.45 16.37
CA GLU A 1 2.38 -5.14 16.81
C GLU A 1 1.35 -4.12 17.28
N PRO A 2 0.04 -4.33 17.07
CA PRO A 2 -0.99 -3.43 17.56
C PRO A 2 -1.08 -3.46 19.09
N ILE A 3 -1.49 -2.35 19.72
CA ILE A 3 -1.90 -2.34 21.11
C ILE A 3 -3.36 -2.76 21.19
N VAL A 4 -3.61 -3.99 21.65
CA VAL A 4 -4.96 -4.47 21.96
C VAL A 4 -5.36 -3.97 23.33
N VAL A 5 -6.18 -2.92 23.41
CA VAL A 5 -6.46 -2.26 24.71
C VAL A 5 -7.08 -3.22 25.72
N SER A 6 -7.90 -4.15 25.26
CA SER A 6 -8.53 -5.15 26.16
C SER A 6 -7.52 -6.07 26.86
N SER A 7 -6.33 -6.30 26.29
CA SER A 7 -5.27 -7.11 26.88
C SER A 7 -4.46 -6.35 27.93
N LEU A 8 -4.59 -5.03 28.01
CA LEU A 8 -4.01 -4.21 29.07
C LEU A 8 -4.89 -4.18 30.33
N LEU A 9 -6.17 -4.54 30.21
CA LEU A 9 -7.19 -4.42 31.27
C LEU A 9 -7.40 -5.75 32.01
N ASN A 10 -6.41 -6.14 32.84
CA ASN A 10 -6.33 -7.51 33.39
C ASN A 10 -6.64 -7.66 34.88
N THR A 11 -7.00 -6.59 35.60
CA THR A 11 -7.37 -6.73 37.02
C THR A 11 -8.66 -7.57 37.15
N PRO A 12 -8.86 -8.27 38.29
CA PRO A 12 -10.06 -9.09 38.50
C PRO A 12 -11.38 -8.33 38.28
N GLU A 13 -11.43 -7.07 38.72
CA GLU A 13 -12.59 -6.18 38.55
C GLU A 13 -12.82 -5.83 37.07
N MET A 14 -11.76 -5.49 36.33
CA MET A 14 -11.83 -5.20 34.89
C MET A 14 -12.28 -6.44 34.10
N LYS A 15 -11.79 -7.63 34.47
CA LYS A 15 -12.21 -8.90 33.86
C LYS A 15 -13.69 -9.16 34.09
N LYS A 16 -14.19 -8.93 35.31
CA LYS A 16 -15.62 -9.09 35.64
C LYS A 16 -16.50 -8.13 34.84
N LEU A 17 -16.11 -6.87 34.71
CA LEU A 17 -16.82 -5.89 33.88
C LEU A 17 -16.88 -6.32 32.40
N LYS A 18 -15.74 -6.74 31.83
CA LYS A 18 -15.67 -7.25 30.46
C LYS A 18 -16.55 -8.48 30.23
N ALA A 19 -16.55 -9.44 31.16
CA ALA A 19 -17.35 -10.66 31.07
C ALA A 19 -18.86 -10.36 31.09
N GLY A 20 -19.28 -9.32 31.81
CA GLY A 20 -20.66 -8.84 31.83
C GLY A 20 -21.03 -7.91 30.66
N GLY A 21 -20.15 -7.67 29.69
CA GLY A 21 -20.39 -6.77 28.56
C GLY A 21 -20.29 -5.27 28.88
N HIS A 22 -19.75 -4.89 30.04
CA HIS A 22 -19.61 -3.50 30.47
C HIS A 22 -18.21 -2.93 30.13
N MET A 23 -18.11 -1.60 30.09
CA MET A 23 -16.84 -0.89 29.86
C MET A 23 -16.06 -0.66 31.15
N VAL A 24 -14.73 -0.64 31.04
CA VAL A 24 -13.81 -0.17 32.10
C VAL A 24 -13.73 1.36 32.05
N GLY A 25 -13.47 1.99 33.20
CA GLY A 25 -13.40 3.45 33.33
C GLY A 25 -12.37 4.12 32.42
N ASP A 26 -12.71 5.30 31.91
CA ASP A 26 -11.91 6.03 30.92
C ASP A 26 -10.54 6.45 31.46
N ARG A 27 -10.44 6.81 32.74
CA ARG A 27 -9.20 7.27 33.37
C ARG A 27 -8.15 6.17 33.35
N GLU A 28 -8.51 4.96 33.78
CA GLU A 28 -7.62 3.82 33.85
C GLU A 28 -7.19 3.40 32.44
N VAL A 29 -8.14 3.37 31.49
CA VAL A 29 -7.86 3.02 30.09
C VAL A 29 -6.87 4.00 29.47
N VAL A 30 -7.09 5.31 29.61
CA VAL A 30 -6.23 6.35 29.00
C VAL A 30 -4.84 6.35 29.63
N ASP A 31 -4.71 6.28 30.96
CA ASP A 31 -3.40 6.29 31.63
C ASP A 31 -2.54 5.07 31.22
N ILE A 32 -3.12 3.87 31.25
CA ILE A 32 -2.40 2.64 30.88
C ILE A 32 -2.00 2.69 29.39
N LEU A 33 -2.92 3.12 28.52
CA LEU A 33 -2.68 3.19 27.09
C LEU A 33 -1.57 4.19 26.75
N PHE A 34 -1.65 5.42 27.26
CA PHE A 34 -0.67 6.46 26.94
C PHE A 34 0.73 6.10 27.45
N ARG A 35 0.83 5.46 28.64
CA ARG A 35 2.11 4.92 29.11
C ARG A 35 2.65 3.84 28.18
N LYS A 36 1.80 2.93 27.69
CA LYS A 36 2.24 1.88 26.75
C LYS A 36 2.70 2.46 25.42
N MET A 37 2.08 3.53 24.93
CA MET A 37 2.49 4.22 23.71
C MET A 37 3.88 4.89 23.80
N LEU A 38 4.42 5.10 24.99
CA LEU A 38 5.78 5.63 25.18
C LEU A 38 6.89 4.57 25.00
N ASP A 39 6.52 3.29 24.86
CA ASP A 39 7.46 2.21 24.55
C ASP A 39 8.19 2.51 23.22
N PRO A 40 9.54 2.38 23.15
CA PRO A 40 10.31 2.66 21.94
C PRO A 40 9.82 1.93 20.69
N THR A 41 9.17 0.77 20.85
CA THR A 41 8.59 -0.02 19.76
C THR A 41 7.52 0.76 18.97
N TYR A 42 6.88 1.75 19.58
CA TYR A 42 5.80 2.56 18.98
C TYR A 42 6.26 3.94 18.50
N ARG A 43 7.58 4.20 18.47
CA ARG A 43 8.16 5.50 18.09
C ARG A 43 7.73 5.98 16.70
N GLU A 44 7.57 5.07 15.75
CA GLU A 44 7.21 5.38 14.36
C GLU A 44 5.70 5.39 14.11
N GLY A 45 4.90 5.01 15.11
CA GLY A 45 3.45 4.90 14.99
C GLY A 45 2.92 3.65 15.70
N VAL A 46 1.61 3.62 15.92
CA VAL A 46 0.94 2.51 16.59
C VAL A 46 -0.48 2.32 16.09
N VAL A 47 -0.88 1.07 15.96
CA VAL A 47 -2.28 0.69 15.74
C VAL A 47 -2.93 0.41 17.08
N LEU A 48 -4.02 1.12 17.38
CA LEU A 48 -4.78 0.95 18.62
C LEU A 48 -6.04 0.14 18.33
N ASP A 49 -6.14 -1.05 18.90
CA ASP A 49 -7.34 -1.89 18.77
C ASP A 49 -8.23 -1.74 20.02
N GLY A 50 -9.43 -1.23 19.79
CA GLY A 50 -10.45 -1.07 20.80
C GLY A 50 -10.38 0.26 21.56
N PHE A 51 -9.79 1.31 20.99
CA PHE A 51 -9.81 2.67 21.52
C PHE A 51 -9.88 3.70 20.38
N PRO A 52 -10.66 4.79 20.52
CA PRO A 52 -11.51 5.14 21.66
C PRO A 52 -12.87 4.42 21.63
N ARG A 53 -13.50 4.27 22.80
CA ARG A 53 -14.83 3.64 22.97
C ARG A 53 -15.89 4.58 23.56
N THR A 54 -15.47 5.68 24.17
CA THR A 54 -16.36 6.63 24.85
C THR A 54 -16.07 8.06 24.38
N LYS A 55 -17.01 8.97 24.65
CA LYS A 55 -16.84 10.41 24.37
C LYS A 55 -15.63 11.01 25.10
N VAL A 56 -15.37 10.59 26.35
CA VAL A 56 -14.22 11.09 27.12
C VAL A 56 -12.91 10.66 26.45
N GLN A 57 -12.80 9.40 26.04
CA GLN A 57 -11.61 8.89 25.34
C GLN A 57 -11.38 9.64 24.02
N VAL A 58 -12.46 9.93 23.28
CA VAL A 58 -12.42 10.75 22.07
C VAL A 58 -11.84 12.15 22.37
N GLU A 59 -12.31 12.82 23.41
CA GLU A 59 -11.78 14.14 23.80
C GLU A 59 -10.31 14.07 24.27
N CYS A 60 -9.89 12.97 24.90
CA CYS A 60 -8.48 12.75 25.22
C CYS A 60 -7.60 12.65 23.97
N ILE A 61 -8.07 11.99 22.91
CA ILE A 61 -7.34 11.91 21.62
C ILE A 61 -7.24 13.29 20.99
N LYS A 62 -8.34 14.06 20.93
CA LYS A 62 -8.32 15.42 20.38
C LYS A 62 -7.31 16.31 21.10
N ARG A 63 -7.30 16.27 22.43
CA ARG A 63 -6.33 17.02 23.26
C ARG A 63 -4.89 16.59 23.02
N LEU A 64 -4.63 15.28 22.86
CA LEU A 64 -3.31 14.79 22.52
C LEU A 64 -2.86 15.31 21.15
N TYR A 65 -3.73 15.21 20.14
CA TYR A 65 -3.49 15.74 18.80
C TYR A 65 -3.18 17.24 18.83
N ASP A 66 -4.02 18.05 19.48
CA ASP A 66 -3.82 19.49 19.60
C ASP A 66 -2.48 19.83 20.28
N LYS A 67 -2.10 19.07 21.31
CA LYS A 67 -0.82 19.25 21.98
C LYS A 67 0.35 18.90 21.06
N MET A 68 0.26 17.84 20.27
CA MET A 68 1.29 17.47 19.29
C MET A 68 1.44 18.55 18.21
N VAL A 69 0.32 19.06 17.68
CA VAL A 69 0.33 20.19 16.72
C VAL A 69 0.94 21.44 17.33
N SER A 70 0.57 21.78 18.57
CA SER A 70 1.12 22.93 19.29
C SER A 70 2.63 22.82 19.49
N LEU A 71 3.12 21.65 19.93
CA LEU A 71 4.55 21.42 20.13
C LEU A 71 5.31 21.51 18.80
N ARG A 72 4.76 20.93 17.73
CA ARG A 72 5.36 21.05 16.39
C ARG A 72 5.52 22.52 15.98
N ARG A 73 4.49 23.34 16.15
CA ARG A 73 4.54 24.77 15.85
C ARG A 73 5.56 25.52 16.72
N GLU A 74 5.63 25.16 18.00
CA GLU A 74 6.57 25.76 18.97
C GLU A 74 8.04 25.50 18.60
N PHE A 75 8.35 24.31 18.11
CA PHE A 75 9.71 23.88 17.78
C PHE A 75 10.06 23.99 16.29
N GLU A 76 9.19 24.56 15.45
CA GLU A 76 9.30 24.60 13.98
C GLU A 76 10.63 25.18 13.47
N ASP A 77 11.14 26.25 14.11
CA ASP A 77 12.38 26.90 13.71
C ASP A 77 13.60 26.44 14.53
N THR A 78 13.50 25.30 15.20
CA THR A 78 14.57 24.75 16.05
C THR A 78 15.14 23.45 15.50
N PRO A 79 16.39 23.09 15.87
CA PRO A 79 16.93 21.76 15.54
C PRO A 79 16.10 20.59 16.11
N LEU A 80 15.26 20.83 17.12
CA LEU A 80 14.39 19.82 17.73
C LEU A 80 13.16 19.48 16.89
N LYS A 81 12.85 20.24 15.82
CA LYS A 81 11.71 19.98 14.92
C LYS A 81 11.64 18.52 14.46
N VAL A 82 12.79 17.87 14.25
CA VAL A 82 12.89 16.47 13.82
C VAL A 82 12.18 15.48 14.77
N HIS A 83 11.98 15.87 16.03
CA HIS A 83 11.28 15.06 17.04
C HIS A 83 9.77 15.33 17.09
N PHE A 84 9.29 16.41 16.46
CA PHE A 84 7.88 16.81 16.46
C PHE A 84 7.26 16.64 15.07
N LYS A 85 7.02 15.37 14.71
CA LYS A 85 6.38 15.00 13.44
C LYS A 85 4.94 15.54 13.38
N GLN A 86 4.43 15.72 12.17
CA GLN A 86 3.02 16.00 11.96
C GLN A 86 2.20 14.81 12.49
N PRO A 87 1.28 15.02 13.44
CA PRO A 87 0.43 13.94 13.93
C PRO A 87 -0.56 13.51 12.83
N ILE A 88 -0.60 12.22 12.53
CA ILE A 88 -1.53 11.62 11.57
C ILE A 88 -2.34 10.56 12.31
N TYR A 89 -3.66 10.63 12.19
CA TYR A 89 -4.60 9.74 12.85
C TYR A 89 -5.56 9.16 11.81
N HIS A 90 -5.58 7.84 11.68
CA HIS A 90 -6.57 7.11 10.91
C HIS A 90 -7.55 6.43 11.85
N ILE A 91 -8.83 6.73 11.70
CA ILE A 91 -9.92 6.08 12.40
C ILE A 91 -10.53 5.06 11.46
N MET A 92 -10.21 3.79 11.68
CA MET A 92 -10.74 2.69 10.88
C MET A 92 -11.91 2.03 11.59
N ILE A 93 -13.08 2.02 10.94
CA ILE A 93 -14.27 1.34 11.43
C ILE A 93 -14.60 0.18 10.50
N LEU A 94 -14.42 -1.03 11.03
CA LEU A 94 -14.88 -2.27 10.40
C LEU A 94 -16.33 -2.51 10.81
N PHE A 95 -17.26 -2.25 9.90
CA PHE A 95 -18.68 -2.34 10.18
C PHE A 95 -19.27 -3.68 9.72
N VAL A 96 -20.02 -4.31 10.62
CA VAL A 96 -20.92 -5.44 10.36
C VAL A 96 -22.27 -5.12 10.97
N ASP A 97 -23.35 -5.64 10.40
CA ASP A 97 -24.67 -5.48 11.01
C ASP A 97 -24.84 -6.34 12.27
N GLU A 98 -25.93 -6.11 13.00
CA GLU A 98 -26.20 -6.78 14.26
C GLU A 98 -26.36 -8.29 14.09
N ALA A 99 -27.10 -8.72 13.07
CA ALA A 99 -27.41 -10.12 12.83
C ALA A 99 -26.13 -10.91 12.50
N GLU A 100 -25.30 -10.38 11.60
CA GLU A 100 -24.02 -10.97 11.23
C GLU A 100 -23.03 -10.96 12.40
N SER A 101 -22.99 -9.88 13.19
CA SER A 101 -22.14 -9.79 14.38
C SER A 101 -22.49 -10.85 15.44
N ILE A 102 -23.78 -11.04 15.71
CA ILE A 102 -24.26 -12.08 16.64
C ILE A 102 -23.96 -13.46 16.06
N ALA A 103 -24.28 -13.70 14.79
CA ALA A 103 -24.05 -14.99 14.13
C ALA A 103 -22.57 -15.41 14.17
N ARG A 104 -21.64 -14.46 13.93
CA ARG A 104 -20.19 -14.71 14.02
C ARG A 104 -19.73 -15.01 15.44
N GLN A 105 -20.25 -14.31 16.45
CA GLN A 105 -19.92 -14.59 17.86
C GLN A 105 -20.40 -15.98 18.28
N LEU A 106 -21.64 -16.34 17.95
CA LEU A 106 -22.21 -17.67 18.26
C LEU A 106 -21.51 -18.79 17.50
N LYS A 107 -21.13 -18.55 16.23
CA LYS A 107 -20.31 -19.49 15.45
C LYS A 107 -18.96 -19.73 16.14
N ARG A 108 -18.26 -18.66 16.53
CA ARG A 108 -16.99 -18.76 17.27
C ARG A 108 -17.15 -19.56 18.56
N GLY A 109 -18.21 -19.32 19.34
CA GLY A 109 -18.47 -20.07 20.57
C GLY A 109 -18.61 -21.57 20.33
N ARG A 110 -19.38 -21.97 19.31
CA ARG A 110 -19.53 -23.39 18.93
C ARG A 110 -18.20 -24.03 18.52
N GLU A 111 -17.39 -23.32 17.74
CA GLU A 111 -16.07 -23.81 17.29
C GLU A 111 -15.10 -23.96 18.46
N VAL A 112 -15.06 -23.00 19.39
CA VAL A 112 -14.23 -23.05 20.60
C VAL A 112 -14.63 -24.20 21.51
N ILE A 113 -15.93 -24.41 21.72
CA ILE A 113 -16.44 -25.54 22.53
C ILE A 113 -16.01 -26.86 21.91
N ALA A 114 -16.24 -27.06 20.61
CA ALA A 114 -15.88 -28.29 19.91
C ALA A 114 -14.37 -28.55 19.95
N HIS A 115 -13.54 -27.51 19.75
CA HIS A 115 -12.09 -27.60 19.90
C HIS A 115 -11.69 -28.01 21.32
N ASN A 116 -12.25 -27.36 22.34
CA ASN A 116 -11.93 -27.65 23.74
C ASN A 116 -12.36 -29.06 24.15
N GLU A 117 -13.47 -29.57 23.64
CA GLU A 117 -13.89 -30.97 23.82
C GLU A 117 -12.88 -31.94 23.21
N GLU A 118 -12.38 -31.65 22.00
CA GLU A 118 -11.37 -32.48 21.34
C GLU A 118 -10.03 -32.48 22.07
N VAL A 119 -9.57 -31.32 22.54
CA VAL A 119 -8.36 -31.19 23.36
C VAL A 119 -8.51 -32.00 24.66
N LYS A 120 -9.66 -31.92 25.32
CA LYS A 120 -9.96 -32.71 26.54
C LYS A 120 -9.97 -34.22 26.25
N ARG A 121 -10.44 -34.64 25.08
CA ARG A 121 -10.53 -36.05 24.67
C ARG A 121 -9.16 -36.64 24.29
N THR A 122 -8.37 -35.90 23.52
CA THR A 122 -7.10 -36.37 22.95
C THR A 122 -5.90 -36.09 23.86
N GLY A 123 -6.02 -35.12 24.77
CA GLY A 123 -4.90 -34.58 25.54
C GLY A 123 -3.91 -33.79 24.70
N GLN A 124 -4.22 -33.48 23.44
CA GLN A 124 -3.34 -32.76 22.52
C GLN A 124 -3.90 -31.36 22.23
N GLY A 125 -3.04 -30.33 22.35
CA GLY A 125 -3.38 -28.93 22.10
C GLY A 125 -3.63 -28.11 23.37
N GLU A 126 -3.94 -26.83 23.19
CA GLU A 126 -4.25 -25.89 24.27
C GLU A 126 -5.74 -25.53 24.27
N LEU A 127 -6.30 -25.36 25.47
CA LEU A 127 -7.68 -24.90 25.63
C LEU A 127 -7.80 -23.44 25.23
N LEU A 128 -8.78 -23.16 24.37
CA LEU A 128 -9.15 -21.81 23.96
C LEU A 128 -10.09 -21.18 24.99
N GLU A 129 -10.02 -19.86 25.12
CA GLU A 129 -10.87 -19.10 26.05
C GLU A 129 -12.35 -19.17 25.62
N GLU A 130 -13.20 -19.72 26.49
CA GLU A 130 -14.66 -19.68 26.34
C GLU A 130 -15.21 -18.35 26.86
N ARG A 131 -15.81 -17.57 25.96
CA ARG A 131 -16.36 -16.25 26.27
C ARG A 131 -17.87 -16.32 26.47
N PRO A 132 -18.44 -15.78 27.56
CA PRO A 132 -19.89 -15.80 27.78
C PRO A 132 -20.71 -15.17 26.65
N THR A 133 -20.17 -14.14 25.99
CA THR A 133 -20.84 -13.47 24.85
C THR A 133 -20.94 -14.33 23.61
N ASP A 134 -20.17 -15.42 23.52
CA ASP A 134 -20.08 -16.26 22.33
C ASP A 134 -21.03 -17.45 22.43
N THR A 135 -21.63 -17.69 23.59
CA THR A 135 -22.55 -18.80 23.85
C THR A 135 -23.95 -18.32 24.25
N ASN A 136 -24.14 -17.02 24.45
CA ASN A 136 -25.40 -16.41 24.86
C ASN A 136 -25.76 -15.26 23.92
N GLU A 137 -26.88 -15.42 23.20
CA GLU A 137 -27.35 -14.44 22.22
C GLU A 137 -27.70 -13.09 22.86
N ASP A 138 -28.36 -13.07 24.02
CA ASP A 138 -28.74 -11.83 24.70
C ASP A 138 -27.51 -11.02 25.13
N LEU A 139 -26.45 -11.70 25.59
CA LEU A 139 -25.18 -11.05 25.91
C LEU A 139 -24.47 -10.52 24.65
N ALA A 140 -24.48 -11.27 23.55
CA ALA A 140 -23.94 -10.83 22.26
C ALA A 140 -24.68 -9.59 21.73
N ARG A 141 -26.01 -9.62 21.82
CA ARG A 141 -26.91 -8.53 21.43
C ARG A 141 -26.71 -7.29 22.28
N ASN A 142 -26.66 -7.45 23.60
CA ASN A 142 -26.41 -6.33 24.52
C ASN A 142 -25.05 -5.66 24.22
N ARG A 143 -24.02 -6.46 23.93
CA ARG A 143 -22.69 -5.94 23.55
C ARG A 143 -22.74 -5.13 22.25
N TYR A 144 -23.46 -5.60 21.23
CA TYR A 144 -23.63 -4.84 19.99
C TYR A 144 -24.39 -3.53 20.21
N ARG A 145 -25.45 -3.57 21.03
CA ARG A 145 -26.20 -2.38 21.42
C ARG A 145 -25.31 -1.36 22.13
N THR A 146 -24.50 -1.77 23.11
CA THR A 146 -23.54 -0.88 23.79
C THR A 146 -22.58 -0.22 22.79
N PHE A 147 -22.08 -0.96 21.80
CA PHE A 147 -21.25 -0.38 20.74
C PHE A 147 -22.01 0.68 19.93
N LYS A 148 -23.23 0.38 19.47
CA LYS A 148 -24.05 1.31 18.67
C LYS A 148 -24.42 2.57 19.44
N GLU A 149 -24.79 2.45 20.71
CA GLU A 149 -25.28 3.58 21.52
C GLU A 149 -24.14 4.44 22.10
N GLN A 150 -23.02 3.83 22.49
CA GLN A 150 -21.97 4.54 23.22
C GLN A 150 -20.74 4.84 22.37
N THR A 151 -20.32 3.89 21.53
CA THR A 151 -19.06 3.98 20.78
C THR A 151 -19.25 4.55 19.39
N TYR A 152 -20.30 4.15 18.67
CA TYR A 152 -20.48 4.53 17.27
C TYR A 152 -20.61 6.05 17.09
N ASP A 153 -21.46 6.71 17.88
CA ASP A 153 -21.62 8.17 17.83
C ASP A 153 -20.35 8.91 18.25
N ALA A 154 -19.62 8.37 19.24
CA ALA A 154 -18.35 8.93 19.67
C ALA A 154 -17.32 8.89 18.53
N LEU A 155 -17.21 7.76 17.82
CA LEU A 155 -16.32 7.60 16.68
C LEU A 155 -16.72 8.48 15.49
N LEU A 156 -18.01 8.60 15.19
CA LEU A 156 -18.50 9.48 14.12
C LEU A 156 -18.07 10.94 14.32
N SER A 157 -17.98 11.41 15.56
CA SER A 157 -17.51 12.77 15.86
C SER A 157 -16.06 13.03 15.44
N LEU A 158 -15.25 11.98 15.28
CA LEU A 158 -13.85 12.11 14.84
C LEU A 158 -13.72 12.35 13.33
N LYS A 159 -14.75 12.05 12.53
CA LYS A 159 -14.74 12.21 11.07
C LYS A 159 -14.46 13.65 10.62
N GLN A 160 -14.79 14.64 11.45
CA GLN A 160 -14.56 16.05 11.13
C GLN A 160 -13.10 16.49 11.35
N ILE A 161 -12.29 15.67 12.02
CA ILE A 161 -10.96 16.05 12.52
C ILE A 161 -9.87 15.14 11.95
N PHE A 162 -10.15 13.85 11.81
CA PHE A 162 -9.18 12.84 11.40
C PHE A 162 -9.60 12.11 10.12
N HIS A 163 -8.64 11.44 9.48
CA HIS A 163 -8.91 10.55 8.36
C HIS A 163 -9.79 9.41 8.84
N TYR A 164 -11.00 9.34 8.30
CA TYR A 164 -12.04 8.44 8.79
C TYR A 164 -12.43 7.46 7.70
N HIS A 165 -12.22 6.18 7.99
CA HIS A 165 -12.42 5.09 7.05
C HIS A 165 -13.53 4.19 7.54
N PHE A 166 -14.57 4.05 6.72
CA PHE A 166 -15.70 3.17 7.00
C PHE A 166 -15.66 2.00 6.03
N ILE A 167 -15.37 0.81 6.54
CA ILE A 167 -15.13 -0.37 5.72
C ILE A 167 -16.20 -1.40 6.03
N ASN A 168 -16.86 -1.89 4.97
CA ASN A 168 -17.81 -2.99 5.10
C ASN A 168 -17.07 -4.31 5.36
N ALA A 169 -17.18 -4.80 6.60
CA ALA A 169 -16.52 -6.02 7.05
C ALA A 169 -17.43 -7.27 6.98
N GLN A 170 -18.56 -7.17 6.27
CA GLN A 170 -19.40 -8.34 5.94
C GLN A 170 -18.82 -9.20 4.81
N MET A 171 -17.94 -8.62 3.99
CA MET A 171 -17.30 -9.29 2.86
C MET A 171 -16.29 -10.37 3.32
N PRO A 172 -15.84 -11.28 2.42
CA PRO A 172 -14.75 -12.21 2.70
C PRO A 172 -13.48 -11.50 3.16
N LEU A 173 -12.67 -12.18 3.99
CA LEU A 173 -11.49 -11.61 4.64
C LEU A 173 -10.53 -10.95 3.64
N GLU A 174 -10.26 -11.63 2.53
CA GLU A 174 -9.34 -11.18 1.49
C GLU A 174 -9.85 -9.88 0.85
N THR A 175 -11.16 -9.76 0.63
CA THR A 175 -11.78 -8.54 0.11
C THR A 175 -11.72 -7.40 1.12
N VAL A 176 -11.98 -7.69 2.41
CA VAL A 176 -11.88 -6.68 3.47
C VAL A 176 -10.45 -6.17 3.60
N GLN A 177 -9.45 -7.07 3.54
CA GLN A 177 -8.03 -6.71 3.55
C GLN A 177 -7.65 -5.84 2.35
N ALA A 178 -8.08 -6.20 1.14
CA ALA A 178 -7.84 -5.40 -0.06
C ALA A 178 -8.47 -3.99 0.06
N ASN A 179 -9.69 -3.90 0.59
CA ASN A 179 -10.36 -2.61 0.82
C ASN A 179 -9.62 -1.75 1.86
N ILE A 180 -9.14 -2.35 2.96
CA ILE A 180 -8.31 -1.65 3.96
C ILE A 180 -7.07 -1.04 3.29
N LEU A 181 -6.35 -1.84 2.49
CA LEU A 181 -5.13 -1.40 1.83
C LEU A 181 -5.40 -0.29 0.81
N SER A 182 -6.41 -0.47 -0.04
CA SER A 182 -6.80 0.54 -1.03
C SER A 182 -7.17 1.88 -0.40
N GLU A 183 -7.84 1.85 0.75
CA GLU A 183 -8.27 3.06 1.44
C GLU A 183 -7.09 3.80 2.11
N LEU A 184 -6.10 3.05 2.64
CA LEU A 184 -4.88 3.63 3.21
C LEU A 184 -3.93 4.17 2.14
N GLU A 185 -3.72 3.43 1.04
CA GLU A 185 -2.87 3.87 -0.08
C GLU A 185 -3.32 5.23 -0.65
N TYR A 186 -4.63 5.42 -0.80
CA TYR A 186 -5.20 6.69 -1.27
C TYR A 186 -4.93 7.87 -0.31
N GLN A 187 -4.83 7.65 1.00
CA GLN A 187 -4.53 8.73 1.95
C GLN A 187 -3.03 8.97 2.11
N SER A 188 -2.19 7.94 2.01
CA SER A 188 -0.76 8.09 2.18
C SER A 188 -0.12 9.02 1.14
N SER A 189 -0.74 9.19 -0.03
CA SER A 189 -0.31 10.22 -0.99
C SER A 189 -0.61 11.66 -0.56
N LEU A 190 -1.58 11.85 0.33
CA LEU A 190 -2.03 13.14 0.88
C LEU A 190 -1.44 13.47 2.27
N GLU A 191 -0.69 12.53 2.86
CA GLU A 191 -0.12 12.64 4.22
C GLU A 191 1.21 13.41 4.28
N LEU A 192 1.76 13.80 3.12
CA LEU A 192 2.97 14.59 3.06
C LEU A 192 2.75 15.98 3.68
N ASP A 193 3.77 16.48 4.38
CA ASP A 193 3.79 17.88 4.81
C ASP A 193 3.56 18.78 3.58
N PRO A 194 2.75 19.86 3.67
CA PRO A 194 2.42 20.70 2.52
C PRO A 194 3.64 21.21 1.74
N ARG A 195 4.76 21.52 2.42
CA ARG A 195 5.99 21.95 1.74
C ARG A 195 6.64 20.81 0.96
N THR A 196 6.57 19.59 1.49
CA THR A 196 7.06 18.39 0.79
C THR A 196 6.16 18.04 -0.37
N TYR A 197 4.83 18.12 -0.19
CA TYR A 197 3.85 17.91 -1.26
C TYR A 197 4.06 18.90 -2.41
N ASP A 198 4.25 20.19 -2.13
CA ASP A 198 4.46 21.21 -3.15
C ASP A 198 5.68 20.93 -4.05
N VAL A 199 6.73 20.29 -3.49
CA VAL A 199 7.90 19.86 -4.26
C VAL A 199 7.59 18.65 -5.14
N LEU A 200 6.76 17.71 -4.65
CA LEU A 200 6.51 16.43 -5.32
C LEU A 200 5.32 16.46 -6.31
N ARG A 201 4.38 17.40 -6.17
CA ARG A 201 3.10 17.43 -6.92
C ARG A 201 3.20 17.38 -8.46
N ASN A 202 4.36 17.72 -9.03
CA ASN A 202 4.56 17.71 -10.49
C ASN A 202 4.96 16.32 -11.02
N ILE A 203 5.28 15.37 -10.12
CA ILE A 203 5.59 13.99 -10.47
C ILE A 203 4.30 13.17 -10.27
N PRO A 204 3.74 12.56 -11.33
CA PRO A 204 2.52 11.79 -11.19
C PRO A 204 2.75 10.52 -10.37
N GLU A 205 1.70 10.07 -9.67
CA GLU A 205 1.74 8.79 -8.98
C GLU A 205 1.82 7.63 -10.00
N ALA A 206 2.45 6.52 -9.59
CA ALA A 206 2.54 5.35 -10.46
C ALA A 206 1.15 4.83 -10.88
N ALA A 207 0.16 4.90 -10.00
CA ALA A 207 -1.22 4.52 -10.29
C ALA A 207 -1.83 5.39 -11.40
N ASP A 208 -1.61 6.71 -11.35
CA ASP A 208 -2.09 7.65 -12.37
C ASP A 208 -1.41 7.41 -13.73
N VAL A 209 -0.10 7.12 -13.72
CA VAL A 209 0.64 6.78 -14.94
C VAL A 209 0.06 5.52 -15.59
N ILE A 210 -0.36 4.53 -14.80
CA ILE A 210 -0.90 3.26 -15.31
C ILE A 210 -2.36 3.41 -15.76
N SER A 211 -3.19 4.16 -15.04
CA SER A 211 -4.64 4.25 -15.28
C SER A 211 -4.99 4.78 -16.68
N HIS A 212 -4.15 5.66 -17.22
CA HIS A 212 -4.33 6.25 -18.55
C HIS A 212 -3.37 5.71 -19.61
N ALA A 213 -2.41 4.86 -19.24
CA ALA A 213 -1.31 4.40 -20.10
C ALA A 213 -1.77 3.89 -21.47
N ARG A 214 -2.83 3.08 -21.53
CA ARG A 214 -3.32 2.50 -22.79
C ARG A 214 -3.96 3.55 -23.70
N ARG A 215 -4.75 4.47 -23.13
CA ARG A 215 -5.39 5.55 -23.88
C ARG A 215 -4.34 6.50 -24.43
N ASP A 216 -3.37 6.86 -23.60
CA ASP A 216 -2.28 7.76 -23.97
C ASP A 216 -1.37 7.13 -25.04
N LEU A 217 -1.13 5.82 -24.96
CA LEU A 217 -0.37 5.08 -25.99
C LEU A 217 -1.00 5.24 -27.37
N VAL A 218 -2.31 4.98 -27.49
CA VAL A 218 -3.03 5.11 -28.78
C VAL A 218 -2.93 6.55 -29.30
N TYR A 219 -3.18 7.53 -28.43
CA TYR A 219 -3.10 8.94 -28.80
C TYR A 219 -1.69 9.36 -29.27
N ARG A 220 -0.63 8.87 -28.62
CA ARG A 220 0.76 9.13 -29.03
C ARG A 220 1.05 8.53 -30.41
N LEU A 221 0.63 7.30 -30.67
CA LEU A 221 0.84 6.64 -31.97
C LEU A 221 0.15 7.39 -33.11
N ASP A 222 -1.11 7.81 -32.92
CA ASP A 222 -1.83 8.61 -33.92
C ASP A 222 -1.12 9.93 -34.20
N ARG A 223 -0.64 10.62 -33.15
CA ARG A 223 0.14 11.85 -33.28
C ARG A 223 1.49 11.63 -33.96
N TYR A 224 2.18 10.54 -33.67
CA TYR A 224 3.47 10.24 -34.31
C TYR A 224 3.33 10.13 -35.82
N ASN A 225 2.32 9.39 -36.29
CA ASN A 225 2.07 9.24 -37.72
C ASN A 225 1.58 10.54 -38.37
N LEU A 226 0.82 11.37 -37.65
CA LEU A 226 0.32 12.65 -38.16
C LEU A 226 1.41 13.73 -38.23
N GLU A 227 2.18 13.90 -37.16
CA GLU A 227 3.16 15.00 -37.03
C GLU A 227 4.52 14.65 -37.64
N HIS A 228 4.90 13.37 -37.65
CA HIS A 228 6.22 12.90 -38.05
C HIS A 228 6.15 11.60 -38.89
N PRO A 229 5.42 11.61 -40.03
CA PRO A 229 5.16 10.40 -40.82
C PRO A 229 6.44 9.69 -41.29
N GLU A 230 7.44 10.45 -41.75
CA GLU A 230 8.71 9.89 -42.24
C GLU A 230 9.49 9.20 -41.12
N LEU A 231 9.67 9.88 -39.98
CA LEU A 231 10.39 9.32 -38.83
C LEU A 231 9.66 8.10 -38.26
N PHE A 232 8.34 8.15 -38.19
CA PHE A 232 7.53 7.03 -37.72
C PHE A 232 7.66 5.81 -38.64
N ALA A 233 7.62 6.02 -39.96
CA ALA A 233 7.86 4.98 -40.95
C ALA A 233 9.28 4.39 -40.85
N GLU A 234 10.32 5.22 -40.68
CA GLU A 234 11.70 4.75 -40.44
C GLU A 234 11.80 3.83 -39.21
N VAL A 235 11.11 4.18 -38.12
CA VAL A 235 11.09 3.38 -36.89
C VAL A 235 10.37 2.06 -37.09
N VAL A 236 9.21 2.07 -37.76
CA VAL A 236 8.46 0.84 -38.06
C VAL A 236 9.28 -0.08 -38.97
N GLU A 237 9.92 0.46 -39.99
CA GLU A 237 10.79 -0.30 -40.89
C GLU A 237 12.00 -0.89 -40.16
N MET A 238 12.61 -0.14 -39.23
CA MET A 238 13.67 -0.70 -38.37
C MET A 238 13.15 -1.85 -37.51
N ILE A 239 11.94 -1.73 -36.93
CA ILE A 239 11.35 -2.79 -36.13
C ILE A 239 11.18 -4.03 -37.00
N ASP A 240 10.57 -3.89 -38.17
CA ASP A 240 10.27 -5.02 -39.07
C ASP A 240 11.54 -5.68 -39.63
N SER A 241 12.48 -4.88 -40.16
CA SER A 241 13.66 -5.40 -40.87
C SER A 241 14.80 -5.85 -39.95
N LYS A 242 14.95 -5.25 -38.75
CA LYS A 242 16.10 -5.51 -37.86
C LYS A 242 15.72 -6.17 -36.53
N ILE A 243 14.57 -5.85 -35.97
CA ILE A 243 14.19 -6.29 -34.61
C ILE A 243 13.34 -7.56 -34.66
N MET A 244 12.31 -7.61 -35.52
CA MET A 244 11.43 -8.76 -35.66
C MET A 244 12.17 -10.07 -36.02
N PRO A 245 13.19 -10.07 -36.91
CA PRO A 245 13.97 -11.28 -37.19
C PRO A 245 14.70 -11.84 -35.95
N ILE A 246 14.93 -11.02 -34.93
CA ILE A 246 15.50 -11.44 -33.65
C ILE A 246 14.40 -11.89 -32.69
N ILE A 247 13.25 -11.22 -32.67
CA ILE A 247 12.11 -11.57 -31.81
C ILE A 247 11.50 -12.92 -32.19
N VAL A 248 11.27 -13.17 -33.49
CA VAL A 248 10.53 -14.36 -33.98
C VAL A 248 11.17 -15.68 -33.53
N PRO A 249 12.50 -15.89 -33.62
CA PRO A 249 13.15 -17.09 -33.09
C PRO A 249 12.96 -17.30 -31.58
N HIS A 250 12.71 -16.22 -30.82
CA HIS A 250 12.51 -16.23 -29.38
C HIS A 250 11.03 -16.40 -28.99
N ALA A 251 10.16 -16.81 -29.92
CA ALA A 251 8.74 -16.99 -29.66
C ALA A 251 8.44 -17.99 -28.52
N ILE A 252 9.33 -18.96 -28.28
CA ILE A 252 9.19 -19.91 -27.18
C ILE A 252 9.61 -19.28 -25.84
N SER A 253 10.76 -18.60 -25.78
CA SER A 253 11.26 -18.01 -24.54
C SER A 253 10.45 -16.79 -24.09
N GLY A 254 9.77 -16.12 -25.03
CA GLY A 254 9.08 -14.86 -24.78
C GLY A 254 10.03 -13.72 -24.39
N ARG A 255 11.33 -13.83 -24.73
CA ARG A 255 12.36 -12.86 -24.36
C ARG A 255 13.41 -12.75 -25.46
N ALA A 256 13.70 -11.52 -25.90
CA ALA A 256 14.73 -11.21 -26.88
C ALA A 256 15.59 -10.02 -26.40
N HIS A 257 16.87 -10.06 -26.78
CA HIS A 257 17.82 -8.98 -26.53
C HIS A 257 18.36 -8.50 -27.87
N VAL A 258 18.17 -7.22 -28.17
CA VAL A 258 18.68 -6.58 -29.39
C VAL A 258 19.71 -5.53 -29.03
N ASN A 259 20.89 -5.61 -29.64
CA ASN A 259 21.91 -4.58 -29.52
C ASN A 259 22.06 -3.90 -30.88
N THR A 260 21.97 -2.57 -30.93
CA THR A 260 22.13 -1.83 -32.17
C THR A 260 22.91 -0.53 -31.96
N GLU A 261 23.62 -0.11 -33.00
CA GLU A 261 24.36 1.15 -33.07
C GLU A 261 23.67 2.15 -34.01
N ASP A 262 22.46 1.82 -34.45
CA ASP A 262 21.75 2.60 -35.45
C ASP A 262 21.47 4.02 -34.96
N SER A 263 21.90 5.00 -35.75
CA SER A 263 21.78 6.42 -35.45
C SER A 263 20.32 6.89 -35.32
N LEU A 264 19.35 6.16 -35.88
CA LEU A 264 17.93 6.49 -35.76
C LEU A 264 17.51 6.59 -34.29
N LEU A 265 17.96 5.65 -33.45
CA LEU A 265 17.68 5.63 -32.01
C LEU A 265 18.45 6.71 -31.23
N GLY A 266 19.38 7.42 -31.87
CA GLY A 266 19.96 8.64 -31.33
C GLY A 266 18.96 9.80 -31.22
N LYS A 267 17.84 9.75 -31.97
CA LYS A 267 16.76 10.74 -31.91
C LYS A 267 15.83 10.38 -30.73
N PRO A 268 15.63 11.24 -29.70
CA PRO A 268 14.79 10.91 -28.55
C PRO A 268 13.35 10.51 -28.91
N LYS A 269 12.75 11.13 -29.94
CA LYS A 269 11.41 10.77 -30.42
C LYS A 269 11.36 9.37 -31.05
N ALA A 270 12.42 8.93 -31.73
CA ALA A 270 12.46 7.61 -32.34
C ALA A 270 12.49 6.50 -31.29
N LEU A 271 13.20 6.71 -30.17
CA LEU A 271 13.18 5.79 -29.02
C LEU A 271 11.78 5.67 -28.41
N ALA A 272 11.06 6.79 -28.24
CA ALA A 272 9.70 6.78 -27.74
C ALA A 272 8.75 6.04 -28.70
N MET A 273 8.83 6.32 -30.01
CA MET A 273 8.08 5.62 -31.06
C MET A 273 8.36 4.11 -31.04
N LEU A 274 9.62 3.71 -30.89
CA LEU A 274 10.00 2.29 -30.81
C LEU A 274 9.31 1.58 -29.65
N ILE A 275 9.37 2.17 -28.45
CA ILE A 275 8.75 1.60 -27.24
C ILE A 275 7.24 1.51 -27.40
N ASP A 276 6.61 2.56 -27.91
CA ASP A 276 5.16 2.63 -28.09
C ASP A 276 4.65 1.64 -29.15
N VAL A 277 5.32 1.54 -30.31
CA VAL A 277 4.95 0.58 -31.37
C VAL A 277 5.07 -0.85 -30.87
N LEU A 278 6.15 -1.20 -30.16
CA LEU A 278 6.31 -2.52 -29.56
C LEU A 278 5.23 -2.79 -28.50
N SER A 279 4.94 -1.81 -27.64
CA SER A 279 3.93 -1.92 -26.57
C SER A 279 2.53 -2.15 -27.13
N GLU A 280 2.15 -1.45 -28.21
CA GLU A 280 0.87 -1.66 -28.88
C GLU A 280 0.76 -3.08 -29.42
N ARG A 281 1.83 -3.59 -30.05
CA ARG A 281 1.88 -4.93 -30.63
C ARG A 281 2.00 -6.06 -29.58
N GLY A 282 1.95 -5.73 -28.29
CA GLY A 282 1.97 -6.68 -27.18
C GLY A 282 3.36 -7.07 -26.68
N PHE A 283 4.39 -6.33 -27.08
CA PHE A 283 5.76 -6.50 -26.61
C PHE A 283 6.11 -5.49 -25.51
N PHE A 284 6.69 -5.95 -24.41
CA PHE A 284 7.20 -5.10 -23.33
C PHE A 284 8.66 -4.77 -23.60
N ALA A 285 8.95 -3.54 -24.03
CA ALA A 285 10.28 -3.09 -24.38
C ALA A 285 10.89 -2.16 -23.30
N SER A 286 12.17 -2.35 -23.02
CA SER A 286 13.00 -1.42 -22.25
C SER A 286 14.28 -1.15 -23.04
N VAL A 287 14.71 0.10 -23.12
CA VAL A 287 15.90 0.51 -23.87
C VAL A 287 16.91 1.15 -22.93
N ASP A 288 18.16 0.73 -23.06
CA ASP A 288 19.29 1.25 -22.31
C ASP A 288 20.40 1.70 -23.27
N LEU A 289 21.02 2.85 -23.01
CA LEU A 289 22.09 3.41 -23.84
C LEU A 289 23.44 3.17 -23.16
N HIS A 290 24.22 2.25 -23.72
CA HIS A 290 25.59 2.00 -23.30
C HIS A 290 26.57 2.84 -24.11
N LEU A 291 27.28 3.74 -23.44
CA LEU A 291 28.46 4.44 -23.98
C LEU A 291 29.70 3.60 -23.71
N LYS A 292 30.40 3.18 -24.76
CA LYS A 292 31.68 2.47 -24.67
C LYS A 292 32.79 3.32 -25.27
N GLU A 293 33.86 3.54 -24.51
CA GLU A 293 35.08 4.09 -25.05
C GLU A 293 35.84 3.01 -25.81
N ILE A 294 36.15 3.27 -27.08
CA ILE A 294 36.95 2.37 -27.91
C ILE A 294 38.22 3.10 -28.32
N PRO A 295 39.41 2.49 -28.12
CA PRO A 295 40.67 3.03 -28.63
C PRO A 295 40.56 3.35 -30.12
N ASN A 296 40.82 4.59 -30.47
CA ASN A 296 40.74 5.09 -31.85
C ASN A 296 42.14 5.35 -32.42
N ARG A 297 43.00 6.02 -31.65
CA ARG A 297 44.36 6.37 -32.06
C ARG A 297 45.31 6.38 -30.87
N VAL A 298 46.59 6.11 -31.09
CA VAL A 298 47.65 6.30 -30.09
C VAL A 298 48.51 7.47 -30.52
N ASP A 299 48.68 8.46 -29.66
CA ASP A 299 49.67 9.51 -29.84
C ASP A 299 51.06 8.93 -29.55
N LEU A 300 51.86 8.78 -30.61
CA LEU A 300 53.20 8.17 -30.54
C LEU A 300 54.24 9.03 -29.81
N LYS A 301 53.96 10.33 -29.58
CA LYS A 301 54.85 11.21 -28.81
C LYS A 301 54.57 11.15 -27.32
N THR A 302 53.30 11.04 -26.94
CA THR A 302 52.86 11.08 -25.53
C THR A 302 52.49 9.72 -24.95
N GLY A 303 52.32 8.70 -25.81
CA GLY A 303 51.79 7.39 -25.44
C GLY A 303 50.28 7.38 -25.13
N ARG A 304 49.58 8.52 -25.31
CA ARG A 304 48.17 8.64 -24.96
C ARG A 304 47.29 7.92 -25.98
N ILE A 305 46.35 7.11 -25.49
CA ILE A 305 45.30 6.50 -26.31
C ILE A 305 44.13 7.49 -26.40
N GLU A 306 43.87 7.99 -27.60
CA GLU A 306 42.65 8.71 -27.94
C GLU A 306 41.54 7.68 -28.17
N CYS A 307 40.50 7.71 -27.35
CA CYS A 307 39.31 6.88 -27.50
C CYS A 307 38.22 7.63 -28.28
N ARG A 308 37.40 6.89 -29.02
CA ARG A 308 36.12 7.38 -29.55
C ARG A 308 34.97 6.78 -28.74
N GLU A 309 33.92 7.55 -28.54
CA GLU A 309 32.69 7.05 -27.93
C GLU A 309 31.88 6.23 -28.93
N LYS A 310 31.46 5.04 -28.49
CA LYS A 310 30.56 4.16 -29.20
C LYS A 310 29.24 4.07 -28.45
N LYS A 311 28.14 4.49 -29.10
CA LYS A 311 26.78 4.42 -28.58
C LYS A 311 26.15 3.09 -28.97
N VAL A 312 25.77 2.28 -28.00
CA VAL A 312 25.09 1.00 -28.22
C VAL A 312 23.75 1.01 -27.48
N PHE A 313 22.66 0.90 -28.22
CA PHE A 313 21.32 0.74 -27.66
C PHE A 313 21.06 -0.73 -27.39
N ARG A 314 20.76 -1.05 -26.13
CA ARG A 314 20.38 -2.38 -25.66
C ARG A 314 18.89 -2.40 -25.43
N ILE A 315 18.18 -3.16 -26.24
CA ILE A 315 16.73 -3.26 -26.22
C ILE A 315 16.38 -4.62 -25.64
N TYR A 316 15.75 -4.60 -24.47
CA TYR A 316 15.23 -5.76 -23.76
C TYR A 316 13.76 -5.90 -24.10
N ILE A 317 13.37 -7.00 -24.73
CA ILE A 317 12.00 -7.22 -25.20
C ILE A 317 11.45 -8.49 -24.54
N ARG A 318 10.29 -8.36 -23.89
CA ARG A 318 9.56 -9.47 -23.28
C ARG A 318 8.17 -9.57 -23.86
N PHE A 319 7.65 -10.78 -24.02
CA PHE A 319 6.28 -11.04 -24.46
C PHE A 319 5.84 -12.42 -23.97
N LYS A 320 4.57 -12.78 -24.18
CA LYS A 320 4.07 -14.10 -23.80
C LYS A 320 4.64 -15.16 -24.73
N GLY A 321 5.51 -16.03 -24.19
CA GLY A 321 6.10 -17.14 -24.94
C GLY A 321 5.08 -18.24 -25.23
N SER A 322 5.31 -19.01 -26.29
CA SER A 322 4.51 -20.18 -26.64
C SER A 322 4.99 -21.42 -25.89
N GLU A 323 4.06 -22.18 -25.33
CA GLU A 323 4.34 -23.44 -24.67
C GLU A 323 4.63 -24.54 -25.70
N ILE A 324 5.75 -25.26 -25.52
CA ILE A 324 6.13 -26.37 -26.42
C ILE A 324 5.21 -27.58 -26.24
N ARG A 325 4.72 -27.82 -25.02
CA ARG A 325 3.86 -28.95 -24.68
C ARG A 325 2.57 -28.42 -24.08
N ARG A 326 1.46 -28.53 -24.83
CA ARG A 326 0.13 -28.39 -24.27
C ARG A 326 -0.19 -29.71 -23.56
N GLY A 327 -0.14 -29.70 -22.24
CA GLY A 327 -0.59 -30.77 -21.36
C GLY A 327 -1.87 -30.34 -20.66
#